data_AF-A0A1M5YEZ2-F1
#
_entry.id   AF-A0A1M5YEZ2-F1
#
_cell.length_a   1.000
_cell.length_b   1.000
_cell.length_c   1.000
_cell.angle_alpha   90.00
_cell.angle_beta   90.00
_cell.angle_gamma   90.00
#
_symmetry.space_group_name_H-M   'P 1'
#
loop_
_entity.id
_entity.type
_entity.pdbx_description
1 polymer ?
#
loop_
_entity_poly.entity_id
_entity_poly.type
_entity_poly.pdbx_seq_one_letter_code
_entity_poly.pdbx_strand_id
1 'polypeptide(L)'
;MSNTNYTEPIDIEYVENSTPLQSSKINTDHYNDTAFSNNSSYIINKIQKQIECLDMELYSFGFTFEDISQTSPHKKKDKYACADMIRTIIDDRAMMRTMLQKGYLPIRLLSKKTNRSPKLIASFEGYVVMASLILTGNYPDLKPYFDYVLYDEL
;
A
#
# COMPACT_ATOMS: atom_id res chain seq x y z
N MET A 1 52.24 -18.44 3.05
CA MET A 1 52.51 -19.69 2.31
C MET A 1 51.17 -20.34 2.02
N SER A 2 50.89 -20.51 0.72
CA SER A 2 49.79 -21.25 0.07
C SER A 2 49.79 -22.74 0.52
N ASN A 3 48.78 -23.60 0.32
CA ASN A 3 47.85 -23.72 -0.82
C ASN A 3 46.72 -24.76 -0.54
N THR A 4 45.52 -24.48 -1.05
CA THR A 4 44.58 -25.33 -1.84
C THR A 4 44.07 -26.72 -1.38
N ASN A 5 42.74 -26.89 -1.38
CA ASN A 5 41.90 -27.59 -2.40
C ASN A 5 40.46 -27.73 -1.83
N TYR A 6 39.43 -27.00 -2.29
CA TYR A 6 38.49 -27.30 -3.40
C TYR A 6 38.00 -28.75 -3.55
N THR A 7 36.69 -28.95 -3.38
CA THR A 7 35.83 -29.86 -4.17
C THR A 7 34.38 -29.32 -4.15
N GLU A 8 33.91 -28.80 -5.29
CA GLU A 8 32.49 -28.63 -5.69
C GLU A 8 32.02 -29.88 -6.48
N PRO A 9 30.82 -29.98 -7.10
CA PRO A 9 29.44 -29.58 -6.73
C PRO A 9 28.46 -30.80 -6.88
N ILE A 10 27.16 -30.63 -6.65
CA ILE A 10 26.13 -31.56 -7.19
C ILE A 10 25.19 -30.78 -8.11
N ASP A 11 25.27 -31.15 -9.39
CA ASP A 11 24.39 -30.82 -10.50
C ASP A 11 23.02 -31.51 -10.37
N ILE A 12 21.93 -30.83 -10.71
CA ILE A 12 20.85 -31.42 -11.53
C ILE A 12 20.31 -30.34 -12.50
N GLU A 13 20.78 -30.46 -13.74
CA GLU A 13 20.20 -30.21 -15.07
C GLU A 13 19.08 -29.17 -15.32
N TYR A 14 19.44 -28.28 -16.25
CA TYR A 14 18.58 -27.49 -17.14
C TYR A 14 17.77 -28.36 -18.11
N VAL A 15 16.59 -27.87 -18.52
CA VAL A 15 16.11 -28.05 -19.90
C VAL A 15 15.73 -26.68 -20.47
N GLU A 16 16.60 -26.19 -21.34
CA GLU A 16 16.37 -25.12 -22.32
C GLU A 16 15.30 -25.54 -23.34
N ASN A 17 14.59 -24.56 -23.90
CA ASN A 17 14.27 -24.47 -25.32
C ASN A 17 13.58 -23.11 -25.58
N SER A 18 13.95 -22.21 -26.49
CA SER A 18 15.10 -22.06 -27.39
C SER A 18 15.04 -20.59 -27.87
N THR A 19 16.17 -19.90 -27.81
CA THR A 19 16.48 -18.54 -28.31
C THR A 19 16.39 -18.46 -29.86
N PRO A 20 16.46 -17.29 -30.56
CA PRO A 20 17.71 -16.49 -30.58
C PRO A 20 17.57 -14.95 -30.73
N LEU A 21 18.33 -14.27 -29.89
CA LEU A 21 18.97 -13.00 -30.24
C LEU A 21 20.00 -13.26 -31.35
N GLN A 22 19.94 -12.51 -32.45
CA GLN A 22 21.10 -12.29 -33.32
C GLN A 22 21.68 -10.91 -33.00
N SER A 23 22.90 -10.98 -32.49
CA SER A 23 23.84 -9.89 -32.25
C SER A 23 24.12 -9.06 -33.51
N SER A 24 24.14 -7.75 -33.37
CA SER A 24 25.02 -6.92 -34.19
C SER A 24 25.74 -5.87 -33.33
N LYS A 25 27.02 -6.16 -33.12
CA LYS A 25 28.15 -5.22 -33.03
C LYS A 25 28.02 -4.08 -32.02
N ILE A 26 28.77 -4.26 -30.93
CA ILE A 26 29.25 -3.21 -30.02
C ILE A 26 29.82 -2.05 -30.85
N ASN A 27 29.17 -0.89 -30.76
CA ASN A 27 29.83 0.39 -30.99
C ASN A 27 29.71 1.14 -29.66
N THR A 28 30.82 1.19 -28.93
CA THR A 28 31.01 2.10 -27.81
C THR A 28 30.90 3.51 -28.33
N ASP A 29 29.80 4.22 -28.01
CA ASP A 29 29.74 5.68 -27.89
C ASP A 29 28.45 6.05 -27.13
N HIS A 30 28.61 6.64 -25.94
CA HIS A 30 27.58 7.28 -25.11
C HIS A 30 26.47 6.37 -24.53
N TYR A 31 26.70 5.84 -23.31
CA TYR A 31 25.64 5.20 -22.52
C TYR A 31 24.69 6.28 -22.00
N ASN A 32 23.56 6.46 -22.68
CA ASN A 32 22.54 7.45 -22.34
C ASN A 32 21.92 7.15 -20.97
N ASP A 33 22.16 8.07 -20.03
CA ASP A 33 21.66 8.10 -18.64
C ASP A 33 20.12 8.32 -18.53
N THR A 34 19.38 8.16 -19.62
CA THR A 34 18.01 8.65 -19.79
C THR A 34 16.93 7.62 -19.42
N ALA A 35 17.27 6.33 -19.34
CA ALA A 35 16.29 5.26 -19.11
C ALA A 35 15.86 5.12 -17.63
N PHE A 36 16.72 5.48 -16.67
CA PHE A 36 16.38 5.42 -15.24
C PHE A 36 15.51 6.61 -14.80
N SER A 37 15.76 7.80 -15.36
CA SER A 37 15.00 9.02 -15.08
C SER A 37 13.53 8.92 -15.54
N ASN A 38 13.30 8.33 -16.72
CA ASN A 38 11.95 8.18 -17.28
C ASN A 38 11.06 7.23 -16.47
N ASN A 39 11.64 6.20 -15.85
CA ASN A 39 10.89 5.26 -15.00
C ASN A 39 10.46 5.94 -13.68
N SER A 40 11.33 6.77 -13.10
CA SER A 40 11.01 7.54 -11.89
C SER A 40 9.88 8.55 -12.13
N SER A 41 9.93 9.32 -13.22
CA SER A 41 8.87 10.30 -13.53
C SER A 41 7.51 9.63 -13.77
N TYR A 42 7.47 8.48 -14.47
CA TYR A 42 6.23 7.74 -14.69
C TYR A 42 5.59 7.26 -13.37
N ILE A 43 6.38 6.68 -12.47
CA ILE A 43 5.90 6.21 -11.17
C ILE A 43 5.42 7.38 -10.30
N ILE A 44 6.19 8.47 -10.24
CA ILE A 44 5.80 9.69 -9.53
C ILE A 44 4.45 10.21 -10.03
N ASN A 45 4.27 10.31 -11.35
CA ASN A 45 3.01 10.77 -11.94
C ASN A 45 1.84 9.83 -11.62
N LYS A 46 2.07 8.51 -11.53
CA LYS A 46 1.03 7.53 -11.19
C LYS A 46 0.61 7.59 -9.73
N ILE A 47 1.57 7.75 -8.82
CA ILE A 47 1.32 7.94 -7.38
C ILE A 47 0.60 9.28 -7.15
N GLN A 48 1.06 10.35 -7.80
CA GLN A 48 0.43 11.68 -7.69
C GLN A 48 -1.04 11.63 -8.10
N LYS A 49 -1.37 11.01 -9.23
CA LYS A 49 -2.77 10.84 -9.67
C LYS A 49 -3.61 10.07 -8.66
N GLN A 50 -3.04 9.03 -8.02
CA GLN A 50 -3.75 8.30 -6.97
C GLN A 50 -4.00 9.15 -5.74
N ILE A 51 -3.03 9.96 -5.32
CA ILE A 51 -3.19 10.91 -4.21
C ILE A 51 -4.28 11.92 -4.54
N GLU A 52 -4.28 12.50 -5.75
CA GLU A 52 -5.30 13.46 -6.19
C GLU A 52 -6.71 12.85 -6.22
N CYS A 53 -6.85 11.62 -6.74
CA CYS A 53 -8.12 10.90 -6.69
C CYS A 53 -8.58 10.63 -5.27
N LEU A 54 -7.66 10.20 -4.39
CA LEU A 54 -7.97 9.93 -3.00
C LEU A 54 -8.37 11.21 -2.24
N ASP A 55 -7.72 12.34 -2.50
CA ASP A 55 -8.06 13.64 -1.89
C ASP A 55 -9.51 14.03 -2.21
N MET A 56 -9.93 13.86 -3.46
CA MET A 56 -11.31 14.12 -3.88
C MET A 56 -12.32 13.21 -3.18
N GLU A 57 -11.99 11.92 -3.01
CA GLU A 57 -12.84 11.00 -2.26
C GLU A 57 -12.93 11.40 -0.79
N LEU A 58 -11.80 11.69 -0.14
CA LEU A 58 -11.74 12.11 1.26
C LEU A 58 -12.50 13.42 1.52
N TYR A 59 -12.47 14.35 0.57
CA TYR A 59 -13.22 15.59 0.66
C TYR A 59 -14.73 15.35 0.77
N SER A 60 -15.26 14.29 0.12
CA SER A 60 -16.67 13.90 0.24
C SER A 60 -17.06 13.39 1.64
N PHE A 61 -16.07 12.96 2.44
CA PHE A 61 -16.21 12.62 3.86
C PHE A 61 -15.90 13.79 4.80
N GLY A 62 -15.50 14.95 4.26
CA GLY A 62 -15.14 16.13 5.04
C GLY A 62 -13.73 16.09 5.64
N PHE A 63 -12.81 15.31 5.07
CA PHE A 63 -11.41 15.25 5.49
C PHE A 63 -10.46 15.79 4.42
N THR A 64 -9.38 16.41 4.87
CA THR A 64 -8.18 16.69 4.07
C THR A 64 -7.02 15.80 4.53
N PHE A 65 -5.98 15.66 3.70
CA PHE A 65 -4.75 14.97 4.14
C PHE A 65 -4.09 15.62 5.36
N GLU A 66 -4.23 16.94 5.55
CA GLU A 66 -3.70 17.64 6.71
C GLU A 66 -4.42 17.19 7.99
N ASP A 67 -5.75 17.12 7.96
CA ASP A 67 -6.56 16.64 9.10
C ASP A 67 -6.19 15.20 9.49
N ILE A 68 -5.98 14.35 8.48
CA ILE A 68 -5.63 12.94 8.68
C ILE A 68 -4.20 12.79 9.18
N SER A 69 -3.27 13.60 8.69
CA SER A 69 -1.87 13.61 9.14
C SER A 69 -1.78 13.91 10.64
N GLN A 70 -2.51 14.93 11.11
CA GLN A 70 -2.54 15.33 12.52
C GLN A 70 -3.17 14.27 13.44
N THR A 71 -4.08 13.46 12.90
CA THR A 71 -4.80 12.43 13.65
C THR A 71 -4.26 11.02 13.42
N SER A 72 -3.15 10.87 12.69
CA SER A 72 -2.61 9.57 12.30
C SER A 72 -2.10 8.73 13.50
N PRO A 73 -2.27 7.38 13.48
CA PRO A 73 -1.78 6.53 14.56
C PRO A 73 -0.25 6.43 14.56
N HIS A 74 0.40 7.14 15.49
CA HIS A 74 1.86 7.08 15.64
C HIS A 74 2.34 5.95 16.53
N LYS A 75 1.56 5.59 17.57
CA LYS A 75 1.95 4.57 18.55
C LYS A 75 1.49 3.19 18.11
N LYS A 76 2.28 2.17 18.42
CA LYS A 76 1.97 0.76 18.12
C LYS A 76 0.54 0.35 18.53
N LYS A 77 0.13 0.71 19.76
CA LYS A 77 -1.24 0.44 20.26
C LYS A 77 -2.34 1.08 19.40
N ASP A 78 -2.10 2.26 18.86
CA ASP A 78 -3.08 3.03 18.08
C ASP A 78 -3.14 2.48 16.65
N LYS A 79 -1.99 2.05 16.10
CA LYS A 79 -1.91 1.33 14.83
C LYS A 79 -2.70 0.02 14.87
N TYR A 80 -2.57 -0.76 15.95
CA TYR A 80 -3.37 -1.98 16.13
C TYR A 80 -4.86 -1.68 16.20
N ALA A 81 -5.26 -0.66 16.96
CA ALA A 81 -6.66 -0.27 17.04
C ALA A 81 -7.20 0.15 15.67
N CYS A 82 -6.41 0.91 14.89
CA CYS A 82 -6.78 1.28 13.53
C CYS A 82 -6.89 0.08 12.60
N ALA A 83 -5.91 -0.84 12.62
CA ALA A 83 -5.94 -2.04 11.80
C ALA A 83 -7.20 -2.89 12.09
N ASP A 84 -7.53 -3.11 13.36
CA ASP A 84 -8.73 -3.80 13.81
C ASP A 84 -10.03 -3.12 13.31
N MET A 85 -10.10 -1.79 13.39
CA MET A 85 -11.22 -1.00 12.85
C MET A 85 -11.34 -1.13 11.33
N ILE A 86 -10.23 -0.99 10.60
CA ILE A 86 -10.19 -1.03 9.13
C ILE A 86 -10.61 -2.42 8.63
N ARG A 87 -10.05 -3.49 9.19
CA ARG A 87 -10.46 -4.87 8.87
C ARG A 87 -11.95 -5.09 9.08
N THR A 88 -12.46 -4.66 10.24
CA THR A 88 -13.89 -4.81 10.56
C THR A 88 -14.79 -4.14 9.52
N ILE A 89 -14.39 -2.98 8.98
CA ILE A 89 -15.15 -2.27 7.94
C ILE A 89 -15.06 -3.01 6.61
N ILE A 90 -13.86 -3.44 6.21
CA ILE A 90 -13.61 -4.12 4.93
C ILE A 90 -14.32 -5.48 4.88
N ASP A 91 -14.32 -6.22 5.99
CA ASP A 91 -14.96 -7.53 6.10
C ASP A 91 -16.50 -7.43 6.16
N ASP A 92 -17.03 -6.34 6.73
CA ASP A 92 -18.47 -6.07 6.77
C ASP A 92 -18.92 -5.23 5.57
N ARG A 93 -19.32 -5.91 4.48
CA ARG A 93 -19.84 -5.25 3.27
C ARG A 93 -21.01 -4.29 3.51
N ALA A 94 -21.86 -4.54 4.51
CA ALA A 94 -22.98 -3.66 4.81
C ALA A 94 -22.50 -2.37 5.50
N MET A 95 -21.52 -2.48 6.39
CA MET A 95 -20.86 -1.35 7.01
C MET A 95 -20.09 -0.51 5.97
N MET A 96 -19.27 -1.16 5.14
CA MET A 96 -18.55 -0.49 4.05
C MET A 96 -19.50 0.26 3.13
N ARG A 97 -20.55 -0.41 2.64
CA ARG A 97 -21.55 0.24 1.77
C ARG A 97 -22.21 1.43 2.46
N THR A 98 -22.52 1.31 3.74
CA THR A 98 -23.12 2.42 4.51
C THR A 98 -22.17 3.60 4.59
N MET A 99 -20.90 3.34 4.87
CA MET A 99 -19.86 4.38 4.92
C MET A 99 -19.75 5.11 3.57
N LEU A 100 -19.62 4.36 2.47
CA LEU A 100 -19.51 4.91 1.12
C LEU A 100 -20.75 5.69 0.67
N GLN A 101 -21.96 5.20 0.97
CA GLN A 101 -23.21 5.84 0.54
C GLN A 101 -23.59 7.05 1.38
N LYS A 102 -23.21 7.06 2.66
CA LYS A 102 -23.61 8.12 3.60
C LYS A 102 -22.53 9.18 3.82
N GLY A 103 -21.28 8.89 3.44
CA GLY A 103 -20.17 9.84 3.61
C GLY A 103 -19.72 10.00 5.06
N TYR A 104 -19.98 9.03 5.94
CA TYR A 104 -19.51 9.06 7.34
C TYR A 104 -19.21 7.66 7.87
N LEU A 105 -18.31 7.57 8.85
CA LEU A 105 -18.01 6.30 9.50
C LEU A 105 -19.13 5.93 10.49
N PRO A 106 -19.72 4.72 10.43
CA PRO A 106 -20.78 4.32 11.37
C PRO A 106 -20.20 3.98 12.76
N ILE A 107 -19.74 5.01 13.49
CA ILE A 107 -18.99 4.92 14.77
C ILE A 107 -19.68 4.02 15.79
N ARG A 108 -21.01 4.14 15.97
CA ARG A 108 -21.75 3.32 16.94
C ARG A 108 -21.73 1.84 16.59
N LEU A 109 -21.84 1.51 15.31
CA LEU A 109 -21.81 0.11 14.85
C LEU A 109 -20.40 -0.45 14.95
N LEU A 110 -19.40 0.34 14.54
CA LEU A 110 -17.99 -0.04 14.61
C LEU A 110 -17.53 -0.25 16.06
N SER A 111 -17.94 0.62 16.98
CA SER A 111 -17.70 0.50 18.43
C SER A 111 -18.22 -0.83 18.98
N LYS A 112 -19.44 -1.23 18.61
CA LYS A 112 -20.02 -2.50 19.04
C LYS A 112 -19.27 -3.72 18.48
N LYS A 113 -18.75 -3.65 17.26
CA LYS A 113 -18.04 -4.77 16.63
C LYS A 113 -16.60 -4.92 17.12
N THR A 114 -15.91 -3.81 17.36
CA THR A 114 -14.49 -3.79 17.76
C THR A 114 -14.29 -3.68 19.27
N ASN A 115 -15.36 -3.49 20.05
CA ASN A 115 -15.31 -3.17 21.48
C ASN A 115 -14.43 -1.94 21.81
N ARG A 116 -14.27 -1.01 20.85
CA ARG A 116 -13.53 0.25 21.04
C ARG A 116 -14.46 1.37 21.48
N SER A 117 -13.93 2.32 22.24
CA SER A 117 -14.71 3.48 22.67
C SER A 117 -15.06 4.38 21.47
N PRO A 118 -16.27 4.95 21.41
CA PRO A 118 -16.65 5.88 20.33
C PRO A 118 -15.68 7.06 20.18
N LYS A 119 -15.12 7.54 21.31
CA LYS A 119 -14.13 8.60 21.32
C LYS A 119 -12.84 8.21 20.59
N LEU A 120 -12.34 6.99 20.82
CA LEU A 120 -11.14 6.50 20.14
C LEU A 120 -11.36 6.38 18.63
N ILE A 121 -12.51 5.85 18.22
CA ILE A 121 -12.88 5.72 16.81
C ILE A 121 -12.94 7.09 16.14
N ALA A 122 -13.64 8.05 16.77
CA ALA A 122 -13.77 9.41 16.26
C ALA A 122 -12.40 10.11 16.14
N SER A 123 -11.47 9.86 17.07
CA SER A 123 -10.11 10.42 17.00
C SER A 123 -9.33 9.97 15.78
N PHE A 124 -9.62 8.79 15.23
CA PHE A 124 -8.92 8.20 14.08
C PHE A 124 -9.83 8.04 12.85
N GLU A 125 -10.99 8.71 12.83
CA GLU A 125 -12.02 8.49 11.80
C GLU A 125 -11.48 8.72 10.38
N GLY A 126 -10.82 9.85 10.15
CA GLY A 126 -10.25 10.18 8.84
C GLY A 126 -9.20 9.16 8.37
N TYR A 127 -8.35 8.69 9.29
CA TYR A 127 -7.36 7.65 8.98
C TYR A 127 -8.01 6.32 8.59
N VAL A 128 -9.03 5.91 9.35
CA VAL A 128 -9.78 4.67 9.11
C VAL A 128 -10.52 4.72 7.77
N VAL A 129 -11.17 5.85 7.46
CA VAL A 129 -11.82 6.07 6.16
C VAL A 129 -10.80 6.00 5.04
N MET A 130 -9.70 6.75 5.13
CA MET A 130 -8.64 6.78 4.11
C MET A 130 -8.08 5.38 3.83
N ALA A 131 -7.68 4.65 4.87
CA ALA A 131 -7.13 3.31 4.71
C ALA A 131 -8.15 2.34 4.10
N SER A 132 -9.42 2.45 4.48
CA SER A 132 -10.50 1.64 3.94
C SER A 132 -10.72 1.88 2.44
N LEU A 133 -10.67 3.16 2.01
CA LEU A 133 -10.75 3.53 0.59
C LEU A 133 -9.55 3.00 -0.19
N ILE A 134 -8.32 3.15 0.32
CA ILE A 134 -7.10 2.66 -0.33
C ILE A 134 -7.14 1.13 -0.53
N LEU A 135 -7.52 0.40 0.52
CA LEU A 135 -7.47 -1.07 0.50
C LEU A 135 -8.55 -1.70 -0.39
N THR A 136 -9.70 -1.04 -0.54
CA THR A 136 -10.84 -1.55 -1.32
C THR A 136 -11.05 -0.88 -2.68
N GLY A 137 -10.48 0.30 -2.88
CA GLY A 137 -10.50 1.05 -4.13
C GLY A 137 -9.35 0.71 -5.09
N ASN A 138 -9.21 1.52 -6.13
CA ASN A 138 -8.21 1.32 -7.19
C ASN A 138 -6.93 2.14 -6.93
N TYR A 139 -6.22 1.78 -5.85
CA TYR A 139 -4.99 2.47 -5.42
C TYR A 139 -3.79 1.50 -5.33
N PRO A 140 -3.39 0.86 -6.45
CA PRO A 140 -2.41 -0.23 -6.42
C PRO A 140 -1.02 0.19 -5.91
N ASP A 141 -0.61 1.45 -6.08
CA ASP A 141 0.70 1.90 -5.62
C ASP A 141 0.65 2.45 -4.18
N LEU A 142 -0.53 2.80 -3.66
CA LEU A 142 -0.71 3.21 -2.26
C LEU A 142 -1.04 2.02 -1.33
N LYS A 143 -1.67 0.98 -1.87
CA LYS A 143 -2.11 -0.20 -1.11
C LYS A 143 -0.98 -0.86 -0.28
N PRO A 144 0.26 -1.04 -0.81
CA PRO A 144 1.34 -1.68 -0.05
C PRO A 144 1.72 -0.95 1.25
N TYR A 145 1.46 0.36 1.36
CA TYR A 145 1.71 1.12 2.60
C TYR A 145 0.81 0.69 3.76
N PHE A 146 -0.26 -0.08 3.48
CA PHE A 146 -1.23 -0.59 4.44
C PHE A 146 -1.15 -2.11 4.60
N ASP A 147 -0.11 -2.77 4.10
CA ASP A 147 0.05 -4.22 4.22
C ASP A 147 0.05 -4.69 5.68
N TYR A 148 0.57 -3.88 6.61
CA TYR A 148 0.51 -4.14 8.06
C TYR A 148 -0.94 -4.24 8.59
N VAL A 149 -1.92 -3.70 7.87
CA VAL A 149 -3.33 -3.86 8.20
C VAL A 149 -3.81 -5.23 7.76
N LEU A 150 -3.22 -5.89 6.78
CA LEU A 150 -3.66 -7.19 6.27
C LEU A 150 -2.90 -8.36 6.88
N TYR A 151 -1.60 -8.18 7.12
CA TYR A 151 -0.72 -9.16 7.73
C TYR A 151 -0.46 -8.69 9.17
N ASP A 152 -0.65 -9.54 10.18
CA ASP A 152 -0.61 -9.23 11.63
C ASP A 152 0.74 -8.71 12.18
N GLU A 153 1.56 -8.09 11.34
CA GLU A 153 2.90 -7.58 11.62
C GLU A 153 2.84 -6.10 12.01
N LEU A 154 2.79 -5.84 13.32
CA LEU A 154 2.90 -4.51 13.95
C LEU A 154 3.82 -4.57 15.16
#